data_AF-A0A812T3H5-F1
#
_entry.id   AF-A0A812T3H5-F1
#
_cell.length_a   1.000
_cell.length_b   1.000
_cell.length_c   1.000
_cell.angle_alpha   90.00
_cell.angle_beta   90.00
_cell.angle_gamma   90.00
#
_symmetry.space_group_name_H-M   'P 1'
#
loop_
_entity.id
_entity.type
_entity.pdbx_description
1 polymer ?
#
loop_
_entity_poly.entity_id
_entity_poly.type
_entity_poly.pdbx_seq_one_letter_code
_entity_poly.pdbx_strand_id
1 'polypeptide(L)'
;MVASACRSSCGAAPAELHWGAVAACPPAEALGRAFAVDAAAVDAAVGTTTAKKRTQGRWIVDATGTRVKLACVNWAGAEVKDGIVGGLQARNVTSIAATFKSMGFNCVRFPWSVWMVQTNPQVPDDLQESLLAANPQLMGLRTLEVLDAVIDACASVQLLIFLDNHVSDGTWCCSDFDENGLWYNSRWPTRDWLEAHVTLAARYARRPWVVGTELRNEVRASAPGGAPHWGGGGPNDWHAAATEAGNAILAVNPEILIAVGGINYGKDLSGVYRLPVKLDKPNKLVYTAHSYSWSYPWLADRYQALHGQLGKDWGFIVQEQRPFTAPVWVSEFGTFSDCHKDSCANWWPDFLQYLLQGDFDWAVWHGDGTWSRDDLHPFHGPTNYGVLAADWQTPAASGELLAALQTVQAPWSGPGVNSSAQRCNAHCADSWDSGWSNGRANAAACAPCLRNRPCRGNLSVEDWCNNGWAKVSCSWTCCRAGLLEPQTCEESRCQSRYSDNYDPSWPSRLVNTSACLICLQDEQCRGFRSRSSWCTSPWAATHCQLTCCTAGFVAPSKKSASLFLQ
;
A
#
# COMPACT_ATOMS: atom_id res chain seq x y z
N MET A 1 -34.29 -11.86 22.30
CA MET A 1 -35.33 -10.94 22.87
C MET A 1 -34.73 -9.99 23.91
N VAL A 2 -33.75 -9.16 23.52
CA VAL A 2 -33.30 -7.99 24.29
C VAL A 2 -32.84 -6.94 23.27
N ALA A 3 -33.82 -6.34 22.59
CA ALA A 3 -33.64 -5.20 21.69
C ALA A 3 -34.98 -4.45 21.59
N SER A 4 -35.46 -3.90 22.72
CA SER A 4 -36.67 -3.06 22.76
C SER A 4 -36.72 -2.17 24.02
N ALA A 5 -35.58 -1.62 24.47
CA ALA A 5 -35.54 -0.84 25.72
C ALA A 5 -34.89 0.56 25.61
N CYS A 6 -34.79 1.12 24.39
CA CYS A 6 -34.31 2.51 24.20
C CYS A 6 -35.22 3.35 23.29
N ARG A 7 -36.55 3.16 23.34
CA ARG A 7 -37.51 4.02 22.60
C ARG A 7 -38.71 4.51 23.42
N SER A 8 -38.66 4.47 24.74
CA SER A 8 -39.79 4.90 25.58
C SER A 8 -39.34 5.78 26.74
N SER A 9 -38.90 6.99 26.42
CA SER A 9 -38.85 8.09 27.40
C SER A 9 -38.72 9.47 26.71
N CYS A 10 -39.72 9.83 25.90
CA CYS A 10 -39.99 11.24 25.57
C CYS A 10 -41.52 11.41 25.55
N GLY A 11 -42.09 11.73 26.71
CA GLY A 11 -43.47 12.21 26.85
C GLY A 11 -43.47 13.75 26.83
N ALA A 12 -44.44 14.32 26.10
CA ALA A 12 -44.60 15.75 25.86
C ALA A 12 -45.14 16.53 27.07
N ALA A 13 -44.70 17.79 27.24
CA ALA A 13 -45.48 19.05 27.45
C ALA A 13 -44.52 20.21 27.89
N PRO A 14 -44.95 21.49 27.98
CA PRO A 14 -44.83 22.52 26.93
C PRO A 14 -43.87 23.68 27.28
N ALA A 15 -43.78 24.63 26.33
CA ALA A 15 -42.94 25.82 26.23
C ALA A 15 -42.62 26.64 27.51
N GLU A 16 -41.36 27.07 27.65
CA GLU A 16 -40.91 28.48 27.66
C GLU A 16 -39.36 28.58 27.64
N LEU A 17 -38.84 29.69 27.10
CA LEU A 17 -37.41 29.97 26.85
C LEU A 17 -36.56 30.00 28.15
N HIS A 18 -35.30 29.56 28.08
CA HIS A 18 -34.11 30.35 28.47
C HIS A 18 -32.80 29.65 28.05
N TRP A 19 -31.83 30.45 27.60
CA TRP A 19 -30.49 30.08 27.13
C TRP A 19 -29.55 29.80 28.32
N GLY A 20 -28.83 28.66 28.33
CA GLY A 20 -27.73 28.45 29.28
C GLY A 20 -27.20 27.03 29.42
N ALA A 21 -25.89 26.89 29.25
CA ALA A 21 -25.00 25.76 29.59
C ALA A 21 -24.97 24.52 28.65
N VAL A 22 -23.83 24.38 27.98
CA VAL A 22 -23.35 23.18 27.28
C VAL A 22 -23.07 22.09 28.32
N ALA A 23 -23.78 20.96 28.25
CA ALA A 23 -23.51 19.80 29.11
C ALA A 23 -22.38 18.95 28.50
N ALA A 24 -21.34 18.71 29.30
CA ALA A 24 -20.16 17.93 28.95
C ALA A 24 -20.48 16.43 28.78
N CYS A 25 -19.74 15.78 27.88
CA CYS A 25 -19.74 14.32 27.66
C CYS A 25 -19.20 13.58 28.92
N PRO A 26 -19.77 12.45 29.35
CA PRO A 26 -19.27 11.72 30.52
C PRO A 26 -17.93 11.01 30.24
N PRO A 27 -17.10 10.72 31.27
CA PRO A 27 -15.76 10.15 31.09
C PRO A 27 -15.80 8.67 30.68
N ALA A 28 -14.79 8.26 29.90
CA ALA A 28 -14.65 6.95 29.25
C ALA A 28 -14.43 5.72 30.17
N GLU A 29 -14.62 5.83 31.49
CA GLU A 29 -14.30 4.75 32.44
C GLU A 29 -15.48 3.80 32.75
N ALA A 30 -16.68 4.04 32.23
CA ALA A 30 -17.87 3.27 32.59
C ALA A 30 -18.24 2.07 31.69
N LEU A 31 -17.50 1.79 30.60
CA LEU A 31 -17.84 0.70 29.64
C LEU A 31 -16.97 -0.58 29.77
N GLY A 32 -16.05 -0.64 30.74
CA GLY A 32 -14.99 -1.66 30.79
C GLY A 32 -15.26 -2.94 31.62
N ARG A 33 -16.49 -3.25 32.05
CA ARG A 33 -16.75 -4.39 32.96
C ARG A 33 -17.86 -5.32 32.47
N ALA A 34 -17.62 -6.10 31.42
CA ALA A 34 -18.52 -7.21 31.06
C ALA A 34 -17.87 -8.43 30.36
N PHE A 35 -16.54 -8.46 30.14
CA PHE A 35 -15.91 -9.59 29.43
C PHE A 35 -14.56 -9.98 30.03
N ALA A 36 -14.60 -10.65 31.18
CA ALA A 36 -13.44 -11.37 31.71
C ALA A 36 -13.59 -12.86 31.34
N VAL A 37 -12.89 -13.27 30.29
CA VAL A 37 -12.54 -14.68 30.04
C VAL A 37 -11.05 -14.82 30.33
N ASP A 38 -10.72 -15.94 30.97
CA ASP A 38 -9.46 -16.21 31.67
C ASP A 38 -8.21 -15.99 30.80
N ALA A 39 -7.36 -15.06 31.21
CA ALA A 39 -6.27 -14.49 30.42
C ALA A 39 -4.98 -15.34 30.38
N ALA A 40 -4.92 -16.45 31.12
CA ALA A 40 -3.66 -17.16 31.35
C ALA A 40 -3.32 -18.26 30.32
N ALA A 41 -4.27 -18.70 29.48
CA ALA A 41 -4.09 -19.90 28.64
C ALA A 41 -3.70 -19.64 27.18
N VAL A 42 -3.73 -18.39 26.69
CA VAL A 42 -3.52 -18.08 25.26
C VAL A 42 -2.14 -17.46 24.96
N ASP A 43 -1.41 -17.01 25.98
CA ASP A 43 -0.12 -16.32 25.80
C ASP A 43 1.07 -17.25 25.48
N ALA A 44 0.88 -18.57 25.49
CA ALA A 44 2.01 -19.51 25.52
C ALA A 44 2.40 -20.19 24.20
N ALA A 45 1.80 -19.91 23.03
CA ALA A 45 2.11 -20.76 21.85
C ALA A 45 2.24 -20.14 20.44
N VAL A 46 1.89 -18.88 20.14
CA VAL A 46 2.03 -18.39 18.74
C VAL A 46 2.37 -16.89 18.67
N GLY A 47 3.63 -16.54 18.36
CA GLY A 47 4.01 -15.36 17.56
C GLY A 47 3.49 -13.95 17.93
N THR A 48 2.95 -13.71 19.13
CA THR A 48 2.29 -12.44 19.51
C THR A 48 3.23 -11.24 19.48
N THR A 49 4.55 -11.44 19.62
CA THR A 49 5.56 -10.37 19.55
C THR A 49 5.94 -9.98 18.12
N THR A 50 5.81 -10.86 17.12
CA THR A 50 6.23 -10.56 15.74
C THR A 50 5.18 -9.80 14.94
N ALA A 51 3.90 -9.87 15.33
CA ALA A 51 2.82 -9.21 14.60
C ALA A 51 2.70 -7.71 14.91
N LYS A 52 3.11 -7.26 16.10
CA LYS A 52 3.11 -5.84 16.48
C LYS A 52 3.97 -5.00 15.53
N LYS A 53 3.37 -4.00 14.90
CA LYS A 53 4.05 -3.06 14.00
C LYS A 53 4.13 -1.67 14.61
N ARG A 54 5.21 -0.96 14.29
CA ARG A 54 5.39 0.46 14.59
C ARG A 54 6.12 1.11 13.43
N THR A 55 6.12 2.44 13.41
CA THR A 55 6.87 3.21 12.43
C THR A 55 8.22 3.65 12.99
N GLN A 56 9.23 3.71 12.13
CA GLN A 56 10.57 4.17 12.45
C GLN A 56 11.13 4.91 11.23
N GLY A 57 11.16 6.25 11.30
CA GLY A 57 11.47 7.07 10.14
C GLY A 57 10.47 6.79 9.00
N ARG A 58 10.99 6.46 7.82
CA ARG A 58 10.17 6.13 6.65
C ARG A 58 9.72 4.66 6.57
N TRP A 59 9.97 3.86 7.61
CA TRP A 59 9.78 2.40 7.58
C TRP A 59 8.71 1.94 8.56
N ILE A 60 7.97 0.90 8.16
CA ILE A 60 7.24 0.04 9.10
C ILE A 60 8.20 -1.05 9.57
N VAL A 61 8.28 -1.25 10.89
CA VAL A 61 9.16 -2.22 11.51
C VAL A 61 8.39 -3.13 12.47
N ASP A 62 8.91 -4.34 12.66
CA ASP A 62 8.43 -5.25 13.69
C ASP A 62 8.97 -4.88 15.09
N ALA A 63 8.64 -5.69 16.10
CA ALA A 63 9.08 -5.49 17.47
C ALA A 63 10.61 -5.44 17.63
N THR A 64 11.36 -6.15 16.77
CA THR A 64 12.83 -6.20 16.78
C THR A 64 13.46 -4.96 16.12
N GLY A 65 12.66 -4.11 15.48
CA GLY A 65 13.15 -2.99 14.69
C GLY A 65 13.57 -3.40 13.28
N THR A 66 13.23 -4.61 12.83
CA THR A 66 13.47 -5.07 11.46
C THR A 66 12.35 -4.57 10.55
N ARG A 67 12.70 -4.09 9.37
CA ARG A 67 11.75 -3.62 8.38
C ARG A 67 10.78 -4.71 7.96
N VAL A 68 9.51 -4.34 7.92
CA VAL A 68 8.42 -5.13 7.33
C VAL A 68 7.96 -4.44 6.07
N LYS A 69 8.24 -5.05 4.91
CA LYS A 69 7.63 -4.64 3.63
C LYS A 69 6.15 -5.00 3.65
N LEU A 70 5.27 -4.09 3.29
CA LEU A 70 3.89 -4.45 2.98
C LEU A 70 3.75 -4.69 1.49
N ALA A 71 3.34 -5.90 1.13
CA ALA A 71 2.96 -6.29 -0.22
C ALA A 71 1.59 -6.94 -0.14
N CYS A 72 0.55 -6.12 -0.24
CA CYS A 72 -0.82 -6.55 0.04
C CYS A 72 -1.65 -6.73 -1.22
N VAL A 73 -2.78 -7.42 -1.05
CA VAL A 73 -3.93 -7.36 -1.96
C VAL A 73 -5.06 -6.59 -1.29
N ASN A 74 -5.87 -5.91 -2.10
CA ASN A 74 -7.20 -5.45 -1.69
C ASN A 74 -8.20 -6.59 -1.86
N TRP A 75 -8.86 -7.04 -0.79
CA TRP A 75 -9.91 -8.06 -0.87
C TRP A 75 -11.26 -7.40 -0.59
N ALA A 76 -11.98 -7.09 -1.67
CA ALA A 76 -13.15 -6.23 -1.67
C ALA A 76 -14.46 -7.01 -1.46
N GLY A 77 -15.56 -6.29 -1.31
CA GLY A 77 -16.93 -6.79 -1.16
C GLY A 77 -17.62 -6.35 0.13
N ALA A 78 -16.90 -6.25 1.25
CA ALA A 78 -17.51 -5.90 2.54
C ALA A 78 -17.90 -4.42 2.65
N GLU A 79 -17.37 -3.57 1.78
CA GLU A 79 -17.74 -2.17 1.62
C GLU A 79 -19.01 -1.94 0.80
N VAL A 80 -19.38 -2.87 -0.08
CA VAL A 80 -20.55 -2.73 -0.96
C VAL A 80 -21.76 -3.45 -0.35
N LYS A 81 -22.74 -3.83 -1.19
CA LYS A 81 -23.94 -4.51 -0.75
C LYS A 81 -23.56 -5.80 -0.02
N ASP A 82 -24.44 -6.21 0.89
CA ASP A 82 -24.31 -7.44 1.69
C ASP A 82 -23.25 -7.42 2.77
N GLY A 83 -22.21 -6.58 2.69
CA GLY A 83 -21.18 -6.49 3.73
C GLY A 83 -20.33 -7.75 3.85
N ILE A 84 -20.10 -8.45 2.72
CA ILE A 84 -19.35 -9.71 2.64
C ILE A 84 -18.31 -9.61 1.52
N VAL A 85 -17.07 -10.02 1.82
CA VAL A 85 -15.99 -10.08 0.83
C VAL A 85 -16.28 -11.08 -0.30
N GLY A 86 -15.74 -10.81 -1.50
CA GLY A 86 -15.95 -11.66 -2.66
C GLY A 86 -15.34 -13.07 -2.48
N GLY A 87 -15.92 -14.05 -3.19
CA GLY A 87 -15.32 -15.38 -3.37
C GLY A 87 -15.73 -16.45 -2.35
N LEU A 88 -16.43 -16.08 -1.27
CA LEU A 88 -16.87 -17.03 -0.25
C LEU A 88 -17.91 -18.04 -0.74
N GLN A 89 -18.57 -17.77 -1.87
CA GLN A 89 -19.43 -18.73 -2.55
C GLN A 89 -18.62 -19.75 -3.37
N ALA A 90 -17.44 -19.37 -3.84
CA ALA A 90 -16.64 -20.17 -4.75
C ALA A 90 -15.60 -21.04 -4.02
N ARG A 91 -15.06 -20.55 -2.91
CA ARG A 91 -13.93 -21.19 -2.20
C ARG A 91 -14.06 -21.02 -0.70
N ASN A 92 -13.53 -21.99 0.05
CA ASN A 92 -13.39 -21.86 1.49
C ASN A 92 -12.49 -20.66 1.84
N VAL A 93 -12.90 -19.86 2.82
CA VAL A 93 -12.24 -18.60 3.22
C VAL A 93 -10.74 -18.78 3.52
N THR A 94 -10.36 -19.87 4.21
CA THR A 94 -8.96 -20.18 4.54
C THR A 94 -8.17 -20.55 3.29
N SER A 95 -8.82 -21.19 2.30
CA SER A 95 -8.18 -21.52 1.03
C SER A 95 -7.89 -20.27 0.20
N ILE A 96 -8.79 -19.27 0.18
CA ILE A 96 -8.53 -17.98 -0.49
C ILE A 96 -7.36 -17.26 0.17
N ALA A 97 -7.36 -17.16 1.51
CA ALA A 97 -6.25 -16.56 2.25
C ALA A 97 -4.92 -17.29 1.97
N ALA A 98 -4.91 -18.62 1.96
CA ALA A 98 -3.74 -19.42 1.62
C ALA A 98 -3.26 -19.18 0.18
N THR A 99 -4.17 -18.95 -0.78
CA THR A 99 -3.82 -18.56 -2.15
C THR A 99 -3.10 -17.22 -2.18
N PHE A 100 -3.59 -16.19 -1.50
CA PHE A 100 -2.86 -14.92 -1.43
C PHE A 100 -1.46 -15.09 -0.82
N LYS A 101 -1.35 -15.90 0.24
CA LYS A 101 -0.06 -16.20 0.86
C LYS A 101 0.90 -16.92 -0.10
N SER A 102 0.41 -17.91 -0.86
CA SER A 102 1.24 -18.67 -1.80
C SER A 102 1.70 -17.84 -3.00
N MET A 103 0.95 -16.80 -3.36
CA MET A 103 1.32 -15.81 -4.37
C MET A 103 2.37 -14.80 -3.90
N GLY A 104 2.80 -14.88 -2.63
CA GLY A 104 3.85 -14.04 -2.05
C GLY A 104 3.34 -12.78 -1.34
N PHE A 105 2.03 -12.56 -1.30
CA PHE A 105 1.46 -11.47 -0.51
C PHE A 105 1.62 -11.76 0.99
N ASN A 106 1.85 -10.72 1.77
CA ASN A 106 2.00 -10.83 3.22
C ASN A 106 0.96 -10.02 4.00
N CYS A 107 0.06 -9.34 3.31
CA CYS A 107 -1.02 -8.58 3.92
C CYS A 107 -2.26 -8.50 3.04
N VAL A 108 -3.38 -8.14 3.67
CA VAL A 108 -4.67 -7.87 3.02
C VAL A 108 -5.21 -6.54 3.53
N ARG A 109 -5.65 -5.69 2.62
CA ARG A 109 -6.47 -4.51 2.89
C ARG A 109 -7.94 -4.90 2.67
N PHE A 110 -8.77 -4.73 3.71
CA PHE A 110 -10.21 -5.03 3.67
C PHE A 110 -11.02 -3.74 3.66
N PRO A 111 -11.54 -3.35 2.50
CA PRO A 111 -12.60 -2.36 2.40
C PRO A 111 -13.82 -2.73 3.25
N TRP A 112 -14.36 -1.77 3.99
CA TRP A 112 -15.63 -1.88 4.73
C TRP A 112 -16.40 -0.56 4.67
N SER A 113 -17.71 -0.60 4.95
CA SER A 113 -18.56 0.59 4.95
C SER A 113 -19.09 0.98 6.32
N VAL A 114 -19.33 2.29 6.53
CA VAL A 114 -19.96 2.78 7.76
C VAL A 114 -21.31 2.09 7.97
N TRP A 115 -22.10 1.93 6.91
CA TRP A 115 -23.33 1.14 6.91
C TRP A 115 -23.14 -0.27 7.46
N MET A 116 -22.15 -1.03 6.97
CA MET A 116 -21.88 -2.39 7.43
C MET A 116 -21.65 -2.43 8.93
N VAL A 117 -20.81 -1.54 9.47
CA VAL A 117 -20.46 -1.57 10.90
C VAL A 117 -21.62 -1.07 11.77
N GLN A 118 -22.26 0.02 11.37
CA GLN A 118 -23.34 0.66 12.14
C GLN A 118 -24.64 -0.16 12.15
N THR A 119 -24.94 -0.88 11.07
CA THR A 119 -26.16 -1.70 10.98
C THR A 119 -25.89 -3.19 11.25
N ASN A 120 -24.66 -3.64 11.01
CA ASN A 120 -24.19 -5.02 11.18
C ASN A 120 -25.23 -6.03 10.68
N PRO A 121 -25.71 -5.96 9.42
CA PRO A 121 -26.88 -6.72 9.02
C PRO A 121 -26.62 -8.23 9.09
N GLN A 122 -27.70 -9.01 9.24
CA GLN A 122 -27.64 -10.45 9.05
C GLN A 122 -27.60 -10.77 7.55
N VAL A 123 -26.85 -11.79 7.15
CA VAL A 123 -26.85 -12.25 5.75
C VAL A 123 -28.23 -12.80 5.40
N PRO A 124 -28.95 -12.23 4.41
CA PRO A 124 -30.31 -12.66 4.07
C PRO A 124 -30.37 -14.13 3.65
N ASP A 125 -31.39 -14.86 4.13
CA ASP A 125 -31.54 -16.30 3.89
C ASP A 125 -31.56 -16.65 2.39
N ASP A 126 -32.17 -15.80 1.55
CA ASP A 126 -32.24 -15.97 0.10
C ASP A 126 -30.91 -15.70 -0.63
N LEU A 127 -29.94 -15.08 0.05
CA LEU A 127 -28.62 -14.76 -0.50
C LEU A 127 -27.48 -15.60 0.11
N GLN A 128 -27.76 -16.38 1.16
CA GLN A 128 -26.72 -17.19 1.83
C GLN A 128 -26.02 -18.15 0.88
N GLU A 129 -26.75 -18.84 0.00
CA GLU A 129 -26.14 -19.76 -0.97
C GLU A 129 -25.25 -19.01 -1.97
N SER A 130 -25.75 -17.93 -2.57
CA SER A 130 -25.00 -17.17 -3.57
C SER A 130 -23.81 -16.40 -3.01
N LEU A 131 -23.78 -16.13 -1.70
CA LEU A 131 -22.68 -15.44 -1.03
C LEU A 131 -21.70 -16.40 -0.32
N LEU A 132 -22.18 -17.56 0.17
CA LEU A 132 -21.46 -18.38 1.15
C LEU A 132 -21.49 -19.90 0.87
N ALA A 133 -21.90 -20.37 -0.31
CA ALA A 133 -21.99 -21.81 -0.63
C ALA A 133 -20.76 -22.65 -0.22
N ALA A 134 -19.53 -22.12 -0.39
CA ALA A 134 -18.30 -22.83 -0.01
C ALA A 134 -17.92 -22.67 1.49
N ASN A 135 -18.72 -21.93 2.25
CA ASN A 135 -18.53 -21.64 3.67
C ASN A 135 -19.87 -21.74 4.44
N PRO A 136 -20.53 -22.93 4.45
CA PRO A 136 -21.85 -23.10 5.06
C PRO A 136 -21.88 -22.77 6.57
N GLN A 137 -20.73 -22.85 7.25
CA GLN A 137 -20.60 -22.45 8.66
C GLN A 137 -20.81 -20.95 8.91
N LEU A 138 -20.79 -20.12 7.86
CA LEU A 138 -21.00 -18.67 7.93
C LEU A 138 -22.44 -18.26 7.64
N MET A 139 -23.28 -19.19 7.17
CA MET A 139 -24.67 -18.93 6.85
C MET A 139 -25.46 -18.54 8.12
N GLY A 140 -26.30 -17.52 8.00
CA GLY A 140 -27.09 -16.99 9.11
C GLY A 140 -26.33 -16.08 10.08
N LEU A 141 -25.01 -15.92 9.94
CA LEU A 141 -24.23 -14.97 10.74
C LEU A 141 -24.51 -13.52 10.34
N ARG A 142 -24.14 -12.57 11.21
CA ARG A 142 -24.09 -11.15 10.87
C ARG A 142 -22.78 -10.81 10.17
N THR A 143 -22.79 -9.75 9.38
CA THR A 143 -21.62 -9.33 8.57
C THR A 143 -20.34 -9.12 9.38
N LEU A 144 -20.42 -8.58 10.61
CA LEU A 144 -19.23 -8.46 11.48
C LEU A 144 -18.74 -9.82 12.03
N GLU A 145 -19.57 -10.84 12.09
CA GLU A 145 -19.18 -12.21 12.45
C GLU A 145 -18.56 -12.93 11.24
N VAL A 146 -19.06 -12.66 10.03
CA VAL A 146 -18.42 -13.11 8.79
C VAL A 146 -17.03 -12.47 8.64
N LEU A 147 -16.90 -11.16 8.91
CA LEU A 147 -15.60 -10.47 8.91
C LEU A 147 -14.63 -11.06 9.94
N ASP A 148 -15.11 -11.44 11.14
CA ASP A 148 -14.28 -12.14 12.13
C ASP A 148 -13.70 -13.44 11.56
N ALA A 149 -14.52 -14.25 10.89
CA ALA A 149 -14.06 -15.50 10.29
C ALA A 149 -13.04 -15.26 9.15
N VAL A 150 -13.22 -14.21 8.35
CA VAL A 150 -12.26 -13.82 7.30
C VAL A 150 -10.93 -13.38 7.91
N ILE A 151 -10.97 -12.56 8.96
CA ILE A 151 -9.77 -12.11 9.70
C ILE A 151 -9.04 -13.29 10.32
N ASP A 152 -9.76 -14.21 10.96
CA ASP A 152 -9.18 -15.39 11.61
C ASP A 152 -8.57 -16.35 10.56
N ALA A 153 -9.19 -16.47 9.38
CA ALA A 153 -8.63 -17.21 8.25
C ALA A 153 -7.31 -16.61 7.74
N CYS A 154 -7.26 -15.29 7.52
CA CYS A 154 -6.02 -14.58 7.15
C CYS A 154 -4.93 -14.69 8.22
N ALA A 155 -5.30 -14.56 9.50
CA ALA A 155 -4.38 -14.72 10.63
C ALA A 155 -3.79 -16.13 10.68
N SER A 156 -4.58 -17.17 10.41
CA SER A 156 -4.14 -18.58 10.42
C SER A 156 -3.02 -18.88 9.41
N VAL A 157 -2.96 -18.11 8.31
CA VAL A 157 -1.92 -18.20 7.28
C VAL A 157 -0.90 -17.05 7.35
N GLN A 158 -0.91 -16.32 8.47
CA GLN A 158 0.06 -15.25 8.75
C GLN A 158 0.05 -14.12 7.71
N LEU A 159 -1.15 -13.67 7.32
CA LEU A 159 -1.35 -12.42 6.58
C LEU A 159 -1.64 -11.29 7.56
N LEU A 160 -0.92 -10.18 7.43
CA LEU A 160 -1.23 -8.95 8.16
C LEU A 160 -2.49 -8.31 7.59
N ILE A 161 -3.25 -7.60 8.42
CA ILE A 161 -4.57 -7.11 8.06
C ILE A 161 -4.67 -5.61 8.31
N PHE A 162 -5.15 -4.90 7.30
CA PHE A 162 -5.55 -3.49 7.37
C PHE A 162 -7.04 -3.35 7.09
N LEU A 163 -7.75 -2.62 7.96
CA LEU A 163 -9.17 -2.32 7.79
C LEU A 163 -9.33 -0.95 7.17
N ASP A 164 -9.94 -0.87 5.99
CA ASP A 164 -10.10 0.36 5.22
C ASP A 164 -11.55 0.83 5.23
N ASN A 165 -11.81 2.02 5.79
CA ASN A 165 -13.13 2.62 5.61
C ASN A 165 -13.27 3.12 4.17
N HIS A 166 -13.91 2.30 3.33
CA HIS A 166 -13.94 2.54 1.90
C HIS A 166 -15.05 3.49 1.47
N VAL A 167 -16.25 3.30 2.04
CA VAL A 167 -17.44 4.12 1.78
C VAL A 167 -18.29 4.25 3.04
N SER A 168 -19.33 5.07 2.97
CA SER A 168 -20.36 5.19 3.99
C SER A 168 -21.58 4.32 3.66
N ASP A 169 -22.09 4.36 2.42
CA ASP A 169 -23.45 3.88 2.08
C ASP A 169 -23.62 2.40 1.69
N GLY A 170 -22.57 1.56 1.75
CA GLY A 170 -22.70 0.16 1.33
C GLY A 170 -22.90 0.01 -0.19
N THR A 171 -22.18 0.79 -0.98
CA THR A 171 -22.30 0.89 -2.45
C THR A 171 -20.94 1.06 -3.10
N TRP A 172 -20.87 0.91 -4.42
CA TRP A 172 -19.66 1.13 -5.19
C TRP A 172 -19.30 2.62 -5.28
N CYS A 173 -18.00 2.93 -5.24
CA CYS A 173 -17.45 4.28 -5.49
C CYS A 173 -16.65 4.31 -6.81
N CYS A 174 -16.08 5.38 -7.35
CA CYS A 174 -15.69 6.61 -6.69
C CYS A 174 -15.91 7.76 -7.67
N SER A 175 -17.04 8.43 -7.48
CA SER A 175 -17.51 9.57 -8.24
C SER A 175 -17.57 10.79 -7.32
N ASP A 176 -17.50 11.99 -7.87
CA ASP A 176 -17.80 13.21 -7.10
C ASP A 176 -19.28 13.27 -6.69
N PHE A 177 -20.15 12.42 -7.29
CA PHE A 177 -21.61 12.42 -7.10
C PHE A 177 -22.15 11.20 -6.35
N ASP A 178 -21.28 10.33 -5.82
CA ASP A 178 -21.72 9.17 -5.04
C ASP A 178 -22.00 9.50 -3.57
N GLU A 179 -21.81 10.76 -3.14
CA GLU A 179 -21.97 11.21 -1.75
C GLU A 179 -21.06 10.51 -0.72
N ASN A 180 -19.99 9.85 -1.19
CA ASN A 180 -19.04 9.09 -0.38
C ASN A 180 -17.61 9.66 -0.47
N GLY A 181 -17.41 10.85 -1.05
CA GLY A 181 -16.08 11.46 -1.17
C GLY A 181 -15.53 12.06 0.14
N LEU A 182 -16.39 12.45 1.08
CA LEU A 182 -16.00 12.88 2.43
C LEU A 182 -16.22 11.74 3.43
N TRP A 183 -15.64 11.84 4.63
CA TRP A 183 -15.86 10.89 5.73
C TRP A 183 -17.25 11.02 6.40
N TYR A 184 -18.12 11.84 5.82
CA TYR A 184 -19.50 12.03 6.27
C TYR A 184 -20.40 12.37 5.08
N ASN A 185 -21.70 12.12 5.26
CA ASN A 185 -22.75 12.63 4.40
C ASN A 185 -24.03 12.87 5.22
N SER A 186 -25.16 13.15 4.55
CA SER A 186 -26.44 13.44 5.22
C SER A 186 -27.03 12.24 5.98
N ARG A 187 -26.63 11.01 5.61
CA ARG A 187 -27.08 9.76 6.23
C ARG A 187 -26.13 9.30 7.33
N TRP A 188 -24.83 9.52 7.13
CA TRP A 188 -23.73 9.10 8.01
C TRP A 188 -22.89 10.31 8.42
N PRO A 189 -23.27 11.05 9.49
CA PRO A 189 -22.46 12.14 10.01
C PRO A 189 -21.09 11.67 10.53
N THR A 190 -20.13 12.60 10.68
CA THR A 190 -18.76 12.32 11.17
C THR A 190 -18.72 11.46 12.43
N ARG A 191 -19.69 11.63 13.34
CA ARG A 191 -19.79 10.83 14.56
C ARG A 191 -19.97 9.33 14.26
N ASP A 192 -20.78 8.97 13.26
CA ASP A 192 -21.11 7.58 12.93
C ASP A 192 -19.90 6.91 12.26
N TRP A 193 -19.16 7.67 11.43
CA TRP A 193 -17.87 7.24 10.88
C TRP A 193 -16.83 6.98 11.98
N LEU A 194 -16.70 7.91 12.93
CA LEU A 194 -15.76 7.77 14.05
C LEU A 194 -16.13 6.58 14.96
N GLU A 195 -17.41 6.42 15.28
CA GLU A 195 -17.91 5.30 16.08
C GLU A 195 -17.68 3.95 15.40
N ALA A 196 -17.85 3.87 14.07
CA ALA A 196 -17.57 2.66 13.31
C ALA A 196 -16.08 2.27 13.41
N HIS A 197 -15.18 3.24 13.25
CA HIS A 197 -13.73 3.05 13.44
C HIS A 197 -13.38 2.55 14.85
N VAL A 198 -13.89 3.21 15.88
CA VAL A 198 -13.67 2.82 17.28
C VAL A 198 -14.24 1.42 17.56
N THR A 199 -15.39 1.09 16.98
CA THR A 199 -16.02 -0.24 17.09
C THR A 199 -15.10 -1.33 16.55
N LEU A 200 -14.58 -1.18 15.34
CA LEU A 200 -13.67 -2.17 14.75
C LEU A 200 -12.33 -2.22 15.50
N ALA A 201 -11.78 -1.06 15.88
CA ALA A 201 -10.53 -0.98 16.65
C ALA A 201 -10.63 -1.73 17.98
N ALA A 202 -11.72 -1.54 18.73
CA ALA A 202 -11.99 -2.25 19.98
C ALA A 202 -12.25 -3.75 19.75
N ARG A 203 -13.05 -4.10 18.73
CA ARG A 203 -13.36 -5.49 18.36
C ARG A 203 -12.10 -6.31 18.05
N TYR A 204 -11.09 -5.67 17.44
CA TYR A 204 -9.87 -6.33 16.99
C TYR A 204 -8.62 -6.02 17.83
N ALA A 205 -8.75 -5.33 18.96
CA ALA A 205 -7.63 -4.99 19.84
C ALA A 205 -6.82 -6.20 20.34
N ARG A 206 -7.44 -7.39 20.41
CA ARG A 206 -6.79 -8.65 20.80
C ARG A 206 -6.47 -9.58 19.64
N ARG A 207 -6.61 -9.12 18.38
CA ARG A 207 -6.25 -9.88 17.17
C ARG A 207 -4.96 -9.30 16.60
N PRO A 208 -3.77 -9.83 16.94
CA PRO A 208 -2.49 -9.19 16.67
C PRO A 208 -2.14 -9.10 15.17
N TRP A 209 -2.81 -9.89 14.32
CA TRP A 209 -2.68 -9.82 12.86
C TRP A 209 -3.43 -8.64 12.24
N VAL A 210 -4.36 -8.00 12.95
CA VAL A 210 -4.95 -6.71 12.57
C VAL A 210 -3.98 -5.62 13.01
N VAL A 211 -3.15 -5.17 12.06
CA VAL A 211 -2.01 -4.31 12.35
C VAL A 211 -2.26 -2.84 12.04
N GLY A 212 -3.29 -2.52 11.28
CA GLY A 212 -3.58 -1.15 10.89
C GLY A 212 -5.02 -0.90 10.48
N THR A 213 -5.36 0.38 10.39
CA THR A 213 -6.62 0.83 9.80
C THR A 213 -6.39 2.07 8.95
N GLU A 214 -7.02 2.11 7.77
CA GLU A 214 -7.07 3.28 6.90
C GLU A 214 -8.37 4.05 7.15
N LEU A 215 -8.21 5.36 7.42
CA LEU A 215 -9.28 6.16 7.99
C LEU A 215 -10.39 6.48 6.99
N ARG A 216 -10.06 6.71 5.72
CA ARG A 216 -11.03 6.94 4.65
C ARG A 216 -10.37 6.74 3.29
N ASN A 217 -10.99 5.92 2.46
CA ASN A 217 -10.61 5.73 1.07
C ASN A 217 -10.89 6.99 0.23
N GLU A 218 -9.92 7.35 -0.60
CA GLU A 218 -10.06 8.35 -1.68
C GLU A 218 -10.82 9.63 -1.31
N VAL A 219 -10.40 10.29 -0.22
CA VAL A 219 -10.99 11.58 0.19
C VAL A 219 -10.96 12.56 -0.99
N ARG A 220 -12.13 13.02 -1.41
CA ARG A 220 -12.35 13.78 -2.65
C ARG A 220 -13.54 14.71 -2.53
N ALA A 221 -13.71 15.58 -3.53
CA ALA A 221 -14.90 16.39 -3.63
C ALA A 221 -16.14 15.50 -3.67
N SER A 222 -17.18 15.90 -2.94
CA SER A 222 -18.43 15.15 -2.88
C SER A 222 -19.58 16.13 -2.98
N ALA A 223 -20.41 16.00 -4.01
CA ALA A 223 -21.62 16.81 -4.15
C ALA A 223 -22.76 16.17 -3.35
N PRO A 224 -23.48 16.91 -2.47
CA PRO A 224 -23.39 18.36 -2.23
C PRO A 224 -22.44 18.77 -1.07
N GLY A 225 -21.69 17.86 -0.46
CA GLY A 225 -20.80 18.10 0.70
C GLY A 225 -19.58 19.02 0.50
N GLY A 226 -19.21 19.33 -0.75
CA GLY A 226 -18.10 20.23 -1.09
C GLY A 226 -16.75 19.51 -1.23
N ALA A 227 -15.67 20.30 -1.28
CA ALA A 227 -14.31 19.81 -1.45
C ALA A 227 -13.58 19.66 -0.10
N PRO A 228 -12.84 18.57 0.13
CA PRO A 228 -11.96 18.42 1.28
C PRO A 228 -10.72 19.31 1.12
N HIS A 229 -10.11 19.67 2.23
CA HIS A 229 -8.83 20.37 2.25
C HIS A 229 -7.95 19.88 3.40
N TRP A 230 -6.67 20.23 3.35
CA TRP A 230 -5.67 19.80 4.32
C TRP A 230 -5.26 20.97 5.22
N GLY A 231 -5.85 21.07 6.40
CA GLY A 231 -5.70 22.21 7.31
C GLY A 231 -6.67 23.35 6.99
N GLY A 232 -6.69 24.38 7.83
CA GLY A 232 -7.56 25.56 7.66
C GLY A 232 -8.86 25.52 8.47
N GLY A 233 -9.19 24.39 9.10
CA GLY A 233 -10.36 24.21 9.97
C GLY A 233 -11.68 24.14 9.22
N GLY A 234 -12.78 24.01 9.97
CA GLY A 234 -14.10 23.81 9.39
C GLY A 234 -14.42 22.34 9.09
N PRO A 235 -15.62 22.06 8.54
CA PRO A 235 -16.15 20.70 8.44
C PRO A 235 -15.42 19.82 7.42
N ASN A 236 -14.71 20.42 6.46
CA ASN A 236 -14.05 19.71 5.35
C ASN A 236 -12.51 19.59 5.55
N ASP A 237 -12.00 19.90 6.75
CA ASP A 237 -10.60 19.76 7.09
C ASP A 237 -10.23 18.29 7.37
N TRP A 238 -9.69 17.62 6.36
CA TRP A 238 -9.30 16.22 6.47
C TRP A 238 -8.13 16.02 7.45
N HIS A 239 -7.20 16.97 7.55
CA HIS A 239 -6.07 16.87 8.48
C HIS A 239 -6.56 16.84 9.93
N ALA A 240 -7.51 17.71 10.27
CA ALA A 240 -8.10 17.76 11.60
C ALA A 240 -8.89 16.47 11.91
N ALA A 241 -9.78 16.05 11.00
CA ALA A 241 -10.61 14.86 11.18
C ALA A 241 -9.78 13.57 11.29
N ALA A 242 -8.74 13.41 10.45
CA ALA A 242 -7.83 12.27 10.52
C ALA A 242 -7.04 12.23 11.83
N THR A 243 -6.62 13.39 12.34
CA THR A 243 -5.91 13.48 13.62
C THR A 243 -6.81 13.08 14.78
N GLU A 244 -8.05 13.59 14.82
CA GLU A 244 -9.04 13.24 15.84
C GLU A 244 -9.37 11.75 15.84
N ALA A 245 -9.69 11.19 14.67
CA ALA A 245 -10.03 9.79 14.53
C ALA A 245 -8.87 8.86 14.89
N GLY A 246 -7.66 9.18 14.43
CA GLY A 246 -6.46 8.43 14.77
C GLY A 246 -6.24 8.35 16.28
N ASN A 247 -6.40 9.46 17.00
CA ASN A 247 -6.25 9.51 18.45
C ASN A 247 -7.36 8.74 19.19
N ALA A 248 -8.62 8.84 18.73
CA ALA A 248 -9.73 8.08 19.29
C ALA A 248 -9.55 6.56 19.14
N ILE A 249 -9.08 6.10 17.97
CA ILE A 249 -8.76 4.70 17.70
C ILE A 249 -7.63 4.23 18.62
N LEU A 250 -6.55 5.02 18.73
CA LEU A 250 -5.40 4.70 19.56
C LEU A 250 -5.69 4.67 21.07
N ALA A 251 -6.78 5.28 21.51
CA ALA A 251 -7.25 5.21 22.89
C ALA A 251 -7.79 3.81 23.23
N VAL A 252 -8.47 3.14 22.30
CA VAL A 252 -9.05 1.79 22.50
C VAL A 252 -8.15 0.65 22.00
N ASN A 253 -7.31 0.92 20.99
CA ASN A 253 -6.34 -0.03 20.46
C ASN A 253 -4.96 0.65 20.34
N PRO A 254 -4.12 0.60 21.38
CA PRO A 254 -2.84 1.31 21.43
C PRO A 254 -1.81 0.77 20.43
N GLU A 255 -1.99 -0.45 19.93
CA GLU A 255 -0.98 -1.15 19.14
C GLU A 255 -1.15 -0.95 17.63
N ILE A 256 -2.35 -0.58 17.16
CA ILE A 256 -2.68 -0.47 15.73
C ILE A 256 -1.99 0.72 15.04
N LEU A 257 -1.61 0.55 13.78
CA LEU A 257 -1.16 1.63 12.90
C LEU A 257 -2.36 2.44 12.38
N ILE A 258 -2.17 3.76 12.25
CA ILE A 258 -3.16 4.67 11.66
C ILE A 258 -2.67 5.08 10.29
N ALA A 259 -3.40 4.67 9.25
CA ALA A 259 -3.11 4.98 7.86
C ALA A 259 -3.99 6.16 7.40
N VAL A 260 -3.37 7.23 6.93
CA VAL A 260 -4.03 8.48 6.54
C VAL A 260 -3.80 8.76 5.06
N GLY A 261 -4.87 8.71 4.28
CA GLY A 261 -4.85 8.98 2.85
C GLY A 261 -4.73 10.45 2.48
N GLY A 262 -4.26 10.70 1.26
CA GLY A 262 -4.31 12.03 0.64
C GLY A 262 -5.72 12.48 0.28
N ILE A 263 -5.85 13.76 -0.08
CA ILE A 263 -7.06 14.27 -0.73
C ILE A 263 -6.97 14.07 -2.25
N ASN A 264 -8.00 14.49 -2.98
CA ASN A 264 -8.10 14.32 -4.43
C ASN A 264 -7.90 12.85 -4.80
N TYR A 265 -8.80 11.98 -4.34
CA TYR A 265 -8.76 10.54 -4.60
C TYR A 265 -7.48 9.87 -4.09
N GLY A 266 -6.94 10.31 -2.94
CA GLY A 266 -5.68 9.78 -2.40
C GLY A 266 -4.43 10.16 -3.18
N LYS A 267 -4.53 11.03 -4.20
CA LYS A 267 -3.39 11.40 -5.05
C LYS A 267 -2.53 12.51 -4.43
N ASP A 268 -3.10 13.38 -3.62
CA ASP A 268 -2.44 14.59 -3.13
C ASP A 268 -2.20 14.55 -1.61
N LEU A 269 -0.93 14.41 -1.23
CA LEU A 269 -0.42 14.55 0.14
C LEU A 269 0.53 15.76 0.26
N SER A 270 0.51 16.70 -0.68
CA SER A 270 1.41 17.87 -0.67
C SER A 270 1.24 18.73 0.58
N GLY A 271 0.04 18.74 1.18
CA GLY A 271 -0.25 19.39 2.47
C GLY A 271 0.63 18.90 3.63
N VAL A 272 1.06 17.62 3.60
CA VAL A 272 1.94 17.01 4.61
C VAL A 272 3.28 17.75 4.71
N TYR A 273 3.77 18.36 3.62
CA TYR A 273 5.03 19.10 3.62
C TYR A 273 5.06 20.21 4.67
N ARG A 274 3.92 20.89 4.86
CA ARG A 274 3.78 22.02 5.79
C ARG A 274 3.08 21.62 7.09
N LEU A 275 2.13 20.70 7.01
CA LEU A 275 1.25 20.33 8.11
C LEU A 275 1.11 18.81 8.21
N PRO A 276 2.15 18.10 8.69
CA PRO A 276 2.04 16.68 8.93
C PRO A 276 1.02 16.40 10.05
N VAL A 277 0.30 15.27 9.94
CA VAL A 277 -0.52 14.72 11.02
C VAL A 277 0.37 14.41 12.23
N LYS A 278 -0.12 14.74 13.42
CA LYS A 278 0.54 14.46 14.69
C LYS A 278 -0.43 13.71 15.60
N LEU A 279 -0.15 12.44 15.83
CA LEU A 279 -0.91 11.60 16.75
C LEU A 279 -0.32 11.69 18.16
N ASP A 280 -1.16 11.49 19.17
CA ASP A 280 -0.75 11.53 20.58
C ASP A 280 0.22 10.40 20.91
N LYS A 281 0.05 9.24 20.25
CA LYS A 281 1.00 8.12 20.34
C LYS A 281 2.00 8.18 19.19
N PRO A 282 3.32 8.26 19.49
CA PRO A 282 4.33 8.27 18.45
C PRO A 282 4.42 6.91 17.76
N ASN A 283 5.07 6.89 16.59
CA ASN A 283 5.41 5.66 15.87
C ASN A 283 4.19 4.83 15.38
N LYS A 284 3.05 5.48 15.14
CA LYS A 284 1.81 4.84 14.67
C LYS A 284 1.31 5.32 13.31
N LEU A 285 1.76 6.48 12.85
CA LEU A 285 1.28 7.10 11.61
C LEU A 285 1.93 6.49 10.36
N VAL A 286 1.10 6.13 9.39
CA VAL A 286 1.47 5.77 8.02
C VAL A 286 0.67 6.68 7.08
N TYR A 287 1.27 7.22 6.02
CA TYR A 287 0.49 7.91 4.98
C TYR A 287 0.15 6.95 3.85
N THR A 288 -1.04 7.11 3.28
CA THR A 288 -1.48 6.31 2.13
C THR A 288 -1.68 7.14 0.87
N ALA A 289 -1.26 6.58 -0.26
CA ALA A 289 -1.37 7.20 -1.57
C ALA A 289 -2.03 6.25 -2.56
N HIS A 290 -2.82 6.81 -3.48
CA HIS A 290 -3.44 6.09 -4.58
C HIS A 290 -2.80 6.52 -5.90
N SER A 291 -2.60 5.57 -6.80
CA SER A 291 -1.96 5.87 -8.08
C SER A 291 -2.43 4.92 -9.18
N TYR A 292 -2.97 5.50 -10.26
CA TYR A 292 -3.45 4.77 -11.42
C TYR A 292 -2.97 5.43 -12.72
N SER A 293 -3.11 4.73 -13.85
CA SER A 293 -2.70 5.25 -15.16
C SER A 293 -3.45 6.52 -15.59
N TRP A 294 -4.71 6.67 -15.17
CA TRP A 294 -5.52 7.86 -15.40
C TRP A 294 -5.26 8.99 -14.40
N SER A 295 -4.45 8.78 -13.37
CA SER A 295 -4.03 9.85 -12.47
C SER A 295 -3.08 10.83 -13.18
N TYR A 296 -2.25 10.33 -14.09
CA TYR A 296 -1.24 11.11 -14.82
C TYR A 296 -1.14 10.71 -16.31
N PRO A 297 -2.25 10.73 -17.09
CA PRO A 297 -2.27 10.19 -18.45
C PRO A 297 -1.31 10.92 -19.40
N TRP A 298 -1.01 12.19 -19.15
CA TRP A 298 -0.03 12.98 -19.92
C TRP A 298 1.44 12.64 -19.62
N LEU A 299 1.70 11.82 -18.60
CA LEU A 299 3.04 11.37 -18.20
C LEU A 299 3.32 9.91 -18.54
N ALA A 300 2.39 9.21 -19.20
CA ALA A 300 2.65 7.88 -19.72
C ALA A 300 3.92 7.90 -20.61
N ASP A 301 4.81 6.93 -20.43
CA ASP A 301 6.14 6.83 -21.06
C ASP A 301 7.17 7.90 -20.71
N ARG A 302 6.87 8.75 -19.73
CA ARG A 302 7.77 9.82 -19.32
C ARG A 302 8.22 9.60 -17.90
N TYR A 303 8.93 8.49 -17.65
CA TYR A 303 9.35 8.09 -16.31
C TYR A 303 9.87 9.24 -15.44
N GLN A 304 10.77 10.07 -15.97
CA GLN A 304 11.36 11.18 -15.22
C GLN A 304 10.33 12.23 -14.80
N ALA A 305 9.35 12.50 -15.66
CA ALA A 305 8.27 13.43 -15.35
C ALA A 305 7.27 12.80 -14.38
N LEU A 306 6.91 11.52 -14.56
CA LEU A 306 6.08 10.77 -13.61
C LEU A 306 6.73 10.71 -12.22
N HIS A 307 8.00 10.32 -12.15
CA HIS A 307 8.79 10.30 -10.91
C HIS A 307 8.80 11.67 -10.23
N GLY A 308 9.04 12.74 -10.98
CA GLY A 308 9.01 14.11 -10.45
C GLY A 308 7.64 14.53 -9.95
N GLN A 309 6.56 14.08 -10.59
CA GLN A 309 5.19 14.36 -10.20
C GLN A 309 4.80 13.59 -8.93
N LEU A 310 4.96 12.26 -8.92
CA LEU A 310 4.73 11.41 -7.75
C LEU A 310 5.56 11.89 -6.54
N GLY A 311 6.80 12.31 -6.79
CA GLY A 311 7.67 12.89 -5.77
C GLY A 311 7.12 14.17 -5.14
N LYS A 312 6.43 15.02 -5.89
CA LYS A 312 5.77 16.23 -5.37
C LYS A 312 4.47 15.91 -4.64
N ASP A 313 3.71 14.96 -5.18
CA ASP A 313 2.37 14.67 -4.69
C ASP A 313 2.41 13.91 -3.37
N TRP A 314 3.33 12.96 -3.20
CA TRP A 314 3.43 12.17 -1.97
C TRP A 314 4.82 11.57 -1.71
N GLY A 315 5.63 11.30 -2.74
CA GLY A 315 6.91 10.61 -2.62
C GLY A 315 7.96 11.34 -1.80
N PHE A 316 7.85 12.67 -1.64
CA PHE A 316 8.76 13.42 -0.77
C PHE A 316 8.69 13.00 0.70
N ILE A 317 7.57 12.42 1.16
CA ILE A 317 7.33 12.06 2.56
C ILE A 317 8.36 11.06 3.08
N VAL A 318 8.89 10.21 2.21
CA VAL A 318 9.89 9.21 2.61
C VAL A 318 11.31 9.77 2.70
N GLN A 319 11.52 11.05 2.41
CA GLN A 319 12.81 11.70 2.69
C GLN A 319 13.06 11.68 4.20
N GLU A 320 14.15 11.05 4.62
CA GLU A 320 14.48 10.90 6.04
C GLU A 320 14.92 12.22 6.69
N GLN A 321 14.82 12.27 8.02
CA GLN A 321 15.23 13.41 8.86
C GLN A 321 14.50 14.73 8.55
N ARG A 322 13.26 14.64 8.06
CA ARG A 322 12.37 15.77 7.84
C ARG A 322 11.22 15.73 8.85
N PRO A 323 10.60 16.88 9.18
CA PRO A 323 9.43 16.90 10.07
C PRO A 323 8.24 16.09 9.57
N PHE A 324 8.16 15.88 8.25
CA PHE A 324 7.13 15.09 7.60
C PHE A 324 7.51 13.62 7.37
N THR A 325 8.71 13.18 7.79
CA THR A 325 9.17 11.81 7.53
C THR A 325 8.22 10.79 8.16
N ALA A 326 7.64 9.94 7.33
CA ALA A 326 6.81 8.82 7.75
C ALA A 326 6.83 7.72 6.67
N PRO A 327 6.37 6.49 6.97
CA PRO A 327 6.15 5.50 5.94
C PRO A 327 5.06 5.94 4.97
N VAL A 328 5.25 5.62 3.69
CA VAL A 328 4.23 5.73 2.66
C VAL A 328 3.86 4.33 2.18
N TRP A 329 2.58 4.01 2.31
CA TRP A 329 1.96 2.80 1.80
C TRP A 329 1.05 3.17 0.63
N VAL A 330 1.38 2.72 -0.58
CA VAL A 330 0.50 2.89 -1.73
C VAL A 330 -0.65 1.88 -1.59
N SER A 331 -1.69 2.24 -0.84
CA SER A 331 -2.79 1.35 -0.45
C SER A 331 -3.67 0.95 -1.64
N GLU A 332 -3.60 1.70 -2.74
CA GLU A 332 -4.17 1.28 -4.01
C GLU A 332 -3.35 1.73 -5.23
N PHE A 333 -3.11 0.76 -6.08
CA PHE A 333 -2.68 0.95 -7.46
C PHE A 333 -3.05 -0.30 -8.25
N GLY A 334 -3.27 -0.16 -9.55
CA GLY A 334 -3.73 -1.28 -10.34
C GLY A 334 -3.77 -0.97 -11.83
N THR A 335 -4.12 -2.00 -12.59
CA THR A 335 -4.20 -1.97 -14.05
C THR A 335 -4.96 -3.21 -14.48
N PHE A 336 -5.58 -3.16 -15.66
CA PHE A 336 -6.22 -4.33 -16.23
C PHE A 336 -5.26 -5.52 -16.31
N SER A 337 -5.80 -6.72 -16.10
CA SER A 337 -5.06 -7.98 -16.10
C SER A 337 -4.43 -8.28 -17.47
N ASP A 338 -5.06 -7.83 -18.55
CA ASP A 338 -4.64 -7.95 -19.95
C ASP A 338 -4.26 -6.60 -20.58
N CYS A 339 -3.79 -5.64 -19.77
CA CYS A 339 -3.38 -4.33 -20.27
C CYS A 339 -2.17 -4.45 -21.24
N HIS A 340 -2.48 -4.53 -22.54
CA HIS A 340 -1.52 -4.62 -23.64
C HIS A 340 -1.62 -3.43 -24.60
N LYS A 341 -2.56 -2.51 -24.36
CA LYS A 341 -2.83 -1.31 -25.17
C LYS A 341 -3.13 -0.13 -24.23
N ASP A 342 -2.99 1.09 -24.74
CA ASP A 342 -3.31 2.36 -24.07
C ASP A 342 -2.35 2.79 -22.93
N SER A 343 -2.71 3.89 -22.26
CA SER A 343 -1.87 4.56 -21.24
C SER A 343 -1.48 3.64 -20.07
N CYS A 344 -2.25 2.59 -19.77
CA CYS A 344 -1.90 1.63 -18.72
C CYS A 344 -0.66 0.79 -19.08
N ALA A 345 -0.43 0.49 -20.35
CA ALA A 345 0.69 -0.37 -20.79
C ALA A 345 2.05 0.32 -20.56
N ASN A 346 2.01 1.65 -20.58
CA ASN A 346 3.16 2.54 -20.51
C ASN A 346 3.40 3.06 -19.10
N TRP A 347 2.32 3.37 -18.38
CA TRP A 347 2.34 3.82 -17.00
C TRP A 347 2.71 2.71 -16.01
N TRP A 348 2.11 1.51 -16.13
CA TRP A 348 2.34 0.42 -15.18
C TRP A 348 3.82 0.11 -14.94
N PRO A 349 4.66 -0.05 -15.98
CA PRO A 349 6.07 -0.35 -15.75
C PRO A 349 6.87 0.84 -15.19
N ASP A 350 6.50 2.08 -15.53
CA ASP A 350 7.09 3.27 -14.90
C ASP A 350 6.71 3.35 -13.41
N PHE A 351 5.49 2.99 -13.08
CA PHE A 351 5.01 3.00 -11.71
C PHE A 351 5.65 1.90 -10.86
N LEU A 352 5.74 0.66 -11.37
CA LEU A 352 6.47 -0.42 -10.70
C LEU A 352 7.94 -0.06 -10.47
N GLN A 353 8.57 0.61 -11.44
CA GLN A 353 9.92 1.12 -11.26
C GLN A 353 9.99 2.15 -10.13
N TYR A 354 9.03 3.07 -10.03
CA TYR A 354 8.96 4.03 -8.94
C TYR A 354 8.81 3.35 -7.57
N LEU A 355 7.92 2.35 -7.46
CA LEU A 355 7.76 1.52 -6.26
C LEU A 355 9.07 0.81 -5.88
N LEU A 356 9.76 0.24 -6.87
CA LEU A 356 11.01 -0.47 -6.67
C LEU A 356 12.13 0.46 -6.20
N GLN A 357 12.32 1.61 -6.86
CA GLN A 357 13.38 2.58 -6.53
C GLN A 357 13.17 3.28 -5.18
N GLY A 358 11.91 3.56 -4.83
CA GLY A 358 11.60 4.12 -3.53
C GLY A 358 11.51 3.05 -2.44
N ASP A 359 11.44 1.77 -2.80
CA ASP A 359 11.10 0.67 -1.91
C ASP A 359 9.80 0.93 -1.14
N PHE A 360 8.77 1.43 -1.81
CA PHE A 360 7.49 1.79 -1.20
C PHE A 360 6.69 0.55 -0.80
N ASP A 361 6.02 0.61 0.35
CA ASP A 361 5.03 -0.38 0.73
C ASP A 361 3.81 -0.24 -0.19
N TRP A 362 3.07 -1.32 -0.48
CA TRP A 362 1.98 -1.25 -1.46
C TRP A 362 0.86 -2.28 -1.24
N ALA A 363 -0.30 -2.02 -1.83
CA ALA A 363 -1.43 -2.93 -1.94
C ALA A 363 -2.06 -2.82 -3.34
N VAL A 364 -2.15 -3.94 -4.07
CA VAL A 364 -2.67 -3.95 -5.43
C VAL A 364 -4.19 -3.97 -5.43
N TRP A 365 -4.82 -3.11 -6.23
CA TRP A 365 -6.23 -3.18 -6.60
C TRP A 365 -6.36 -4.02 -7.89
N HIS A 366 -6.84 -5.27 -7.84
CA HIS A 366 -7.36 -5.94 -6.62
C HIS A 366 -7.02 -7.43 -6.52
N GLY A 367 -7.36 -8.02 -5.38
CA GLY A 367 -7.26 -9.45 -5.08
C GLY A 367 -8.29 -10.31 -5.82
N ASP A 368 -9.48 -9.76 -6.04
CA ASP A 368 -10.71 -10.48 -6.34
C ASP A 368 -10.78 -11.10 -7.75
N GLY A 369 -11.28 -12.35 -7.82
CA GLY A 369 -11.51 -13.05 -9.09
C GLY A 369 -12.84 -12.76 -9.76
N THR A 370 -13.84 -12.36 -8.97
CA THR A 370 -15.19 -12.01 -9.45
C THR A 370 -15.72 -10.78 -8.73
N TRP A 371 -16.59 -10.00 -9.37
CA TRP A 371 -17.26 -8.88 -8.73
C TRP A 371 -18.24 -9.34 -7.65
N SER A 372 -18.13 -8.70 -6.48
CA SER A 372 -19.16 -8.73 -5.44
C SER A 372 -20.41 -8.01 -5.91
N ARG A 373 -21.53 -8.17 -5.20
CA ARG A 373 -22.78 -7.53 -5.62
C ARG A 373 -22.71 -6.04 -5.35
N ASP A 374 -22.79 -5.24 -6.41
CA ASP A 374 -22.79 -3.78 -6.31
C ASP A 374 -23.82 -3.15 -7.26
N ASP A 375 -23.68 -1.86 -7.56
CA ASP A 375 -24.60 -1.10 -8.41
C ASP A 375 -24.18 -1.01 -9.89
N LEU A 376 -22.95 -1.38 -10.24
CA LEU A 376 -22.34 -1.20 -11.57
C LEU A 376 -21.93 -2.51 -12.25
N HIS A 377 -21.53 -3.52 -11.49
CA HIS A 377 -20.88 -4.71 -12.02
C HIS A 377 -21.79 -5.95 -12.02
N PRO A 378 -21.60 -6.87 -12.97
CA PRO A 378 -22.31 -8.15 -12.97
C PRO A 378 -21.85 -9.00 -11.77
N PHE A 379 -22.77 -9.30 -10.86
CA PHE A 379 -22.49 -10.16 -9.70
C PHE A 379 -21.93 -11.52 -10.15
N HIS A 380 -20.80 -11.93 -9.55
CA HIS A 380 -19.99 -13.10 -9.93
C HIS A 380 -19.37 -13.06 -11.34
N GLY A 381 -19.50 -11.95 -12.07
CA GLY A 381 -18.78 -11.76 -13.32
C GLY A 381 -17.27 -11.69 -13.06
N PRO A 382 -16.44 -12.21 -13.99
CA PRO A 382 -14.99 -12.15 -13.84
C PRO A 382 -14.52 -10.70 -13.76
N THR A 383 -13.56 -10.45 -12.88
CA THR A 383 -12.89 -9.15 -12.84
C THR A 383 -11.87 -9.08 -13.97
N ASN A 384 -11.68 -7.89 -14.54
CA ASN A 384 -10.63 -7.61 -15.52
C ASN A 384 -9.45 -6.84 -14.90
N TYR A 385 -9.43 -6.69 -13.57
CA TYR A 385 -8.44 -5.96 -12.77
C TYR A 385 -7.76 -6.81 -11.69
N GLY A 386 -8.23 -8.03 -11.47
CA GLY A 386 -7.78 -8.85 -10.36
C GLY A 386 -6.50 -9.63 -10.61
N VAL A 387 -5.83 -10.01 -9.52
CA VAL A 387 -4.73 -10.99 -9.55
C VAL A 387 -5.23 -12.43 -9.59
N LEU A 388 -6.45 -12.69 -9.11
CA LEU A 388 -7.10 -14.00 -9.21
C LEU A 388 -8.02 -14.09 -10.43
N ALA A 389 -8.10 -15.28 -11.02
CA ALA A 389 -9.14 -15.64 -11.96
C ALA A 389 -10.47 -15.94 -11.22
N ALA A 390 -11.56 -16.10 -11.97
CA ALA A 390 -12.90 -16.32 -11.42
C ALA A 390 -13.06 -17.61 -10.58
N ASP A 391 -12.10 -18.54 -10.66
CA ASP A 391 -12.05 -19.74 -9.82
C ASP A 391 -11.53 -19.48 -8.38
N TRP A 392 -11.10 -18.25 -8.10
CA TRP A 392 -10.51 -17.81 -6.83
C TRP A 392 -9.31 -18.66 -6.37
N GLN A 393 -8.58 -19.24 -7.33
CA GLN A 393 -7.41 -20.08 -7.10
C GLN A 393 -6.26 -19.76 -8.05
N THR A 394 -6.53 -19.64 -9.35
CA THR A 394 -5.49 -19.45 -10.37
C THR A 394 -5.20 -17.97 -10.61
N PRO A 395 -3.96 -17.60 -11.00
CA PRO A 395 -3.67 -16.23 -11.42
C PRO A 395 -4.49 -15.79 -12.64
N ALA A 396 -4.98 -14.56 -12.64
CA ALA A 396 -5.68 -13.97 -13.78
C ALA A 396 -4.76 -13.80 -15.01
N ALA A 397 -5.37 -13.82 -16.20
CA ALA A 397 -4.76 -13.45 -17.48
C ALA A 397 -3.40 -14.11 -17.83
N SER A 398 -3.13 -15.33 -17.35
CA SER A 398 -1.85 -16.08 -17.47
C SER A 398 -0.75 -15.71 -16.47
N GLY A 399 -1.05 -14.86 -15.48
CA GLY A 399 -0.18 -14.58 -14.34
C GLY A 399 0.82 -13.45 -14.53
N GLU A 400 0.80 -12.72 -15.66
CA GLU A 400 1.75 -11.64 -15.95
C GLU A 400 1.68 -10.49 -14.94
N LEU A 401 0.47 -10.14 -14.45
CA LEU A 401 0.30 -9.16 -13.38
C LEU A 401 0.98 -9.61 -12.10
N LEU A 402 0.70 -10.85 -11.67
CA LEU A 402 1.29 -11.42 -10.46
C LEU A 402 2.82 -11.48 -10.56
N ALA A 403 3.35 -11.98 -11.68
CA ALA A 403 4.79 -12.06 -11.90
C ALA A 403 5.46 -10.68 -11.83
N ALA A 404 4.83 -9.63 -12.37
CA ALA A 404 5.34 -8.27 -12.28
C ALA A 404 5.33 -7.73 -10.83
N LEU A 405 4.27 -8.01 -10.05
CA LEU A 405 4.18 -7.61 -8.65
C LEU A 405 5.21 -8.31 -7.76
N GLN A 406 5.47 -9.60 -8.00
CA GLN A 406 6.46 -10.39 -7.26
C GLN A 406 7.86 -9.76 -7.27
N THR A 407 8.16 -8.95 -8.29
CA THR A 407 9.44 -8.24 -8.41
C THR A 407 9.63 -7.08 -7.44
N VAL A 408 8.55 -6.60 -6.85
CA VAL A 408 8.54 -5.51 -5.86
C VAL A 408 8.02 -5.96 -4.48
N GLN A 409 7.78 -7.26 -4.27
CA GLN A 409 7.31 -7.83 -3.00
C GLN A 409 8.38 -7.88 -1.92
N ALA A 410 9.66 -7.99 -2.27
CA ALA A 410 10.76 -8.09 -1.30
C ALA A 410 11.36 -6.72 -0.96
N PRO A 411 11.58 -6.39 0.34
CA PRO A 411 12.33 -5.20 0.72
C PRO A 411 13.81 -5.34 0.36
N TRP A 412 14.44 -4.21 0.04
CA TRP A 412 15.88 -4.15 -0.25
C TRP A 412 16.65 -3.11 0.53
N SER A 413 15.94 -2.21 1.19
CA SER A 413 16.52 -1.16 2.02
C SER A 413 15.87 -1.14 3.40
N GLY A 414 16.45 -0.38 4.33
CA GLY A 414 15.89 -0.16 5.66
C GLY A 414 16.43 -1.10 6.75
N PRO A 415 16.03 -0.85 8.01
CA PRO A 415 16.58 -1.52 9.19
C PRO A 415 16.43 -3.05 9.15
N GLY A 416 17.48 -3.78 9.53
CA GLY A 416 17.42 -5.24 9.70
C GLY A 416 17.26 -6.07 8.41
N VAL A 417 17.19 -5.43 7.23
CA VAL A 417 17.18 -6.14 5.95
C VAL A 417 18.59 -6.65 5.68
N ASN A 418 18.85 -7.93 5.93
CA ASN A 418 20.08 -8.66 5.57
C ASN A 418 19.81 -9.69 4.46
N SER A 419 19.07 -9.30 3.41
CA SER A 419 18.49 -10.24 2.45
C SER A 419 19.32 -10.41 1.18
N SER A 420 19.04 -11.48 0.44
CA SER A 420 19.50 -11.69 -0.94
C SER A 420 19.22 -10.50 -1.87
N ALA A 421 18.28 -9.60 -1.54
CA ALA A 421 18.07 -8.36 -2.28
C ALA A 421 19.24 -7.37 -2.15
N GLN A 422 19.91 -7.31 -0.98
CA GLN A 422 21.19 -6.59 -0.85
C GLN A 422 22.29 -7.26 -1.68
N ARG A 423 22.28 -8.60 -1.77
CA ARG A 423 23.20 -9.34 -2.68
C ARG A 423 22.90 -9.04 -4.14
N CYS A 424 21.63 -8.96 -4.56
CA CYS A 424 21.28 -8.49 -5.91
C CYS A 424 21.78 -7.05 -6.15
N ASN A 425 21.63 -6.14 -5.17
CA ASN A 425 22.17 -4.78 -5.24
C ASN A 425 23.71 -4.72 -5.26
N ALA A 426 24.41 -5.78 -4.85
CA ALA A 426 25.86 -5.87 -4.81
C ALA A 426 26.48 -6.66 -5.97
N HIS A 427 25.70 -7.47 -6.71
CA HIS A 427 26.23 -8.31 -7.80
C HIS A 427 25.50 -8.17 -9.14
N CYS A 428 24.30 -7.58 -9.14
CA CYS A 428 23.48 -7.43 -10.33
C CYS A 428 23.30 -5.94 -10.66
N ALA A 429 23.41 -5.59 -11.93
CA ALA A 429 23.10 -4.28 -12.46
C ALA A 429 22.23 -4.39 -13.72
N ASP A 430 21.33 -3.43 -13.89
CA ASP A 430 20.64 -3.26 -15.16
C ASP A 430 21.41 -2.25 -16.01
N SER A 431 21.41 -2.48 -17.31
CA SER A 431 22.16 -1.66 -18.27
C SER A 431 21.26 -0.92 -19.23
N TRP A 432 21.85 0.05 -19.92
CA TRP A 432 21.21 0.80 -20.98
C TRP A 432 21.34 0.07 -22.32
N ASP A 433 20.24 0.02 -23.07
CA ASP A 433 20.19 -0.45 -24.46
C ASP A 433 19.67 0.68 -25.35
N SER A 434 20.52 1.12 -26.27
CA SER A 434 20.23 2.21 -27.22
C SER A 434 19.16 1.86 -28.27
N GLY A 435 18.85 0.59 -28.45
CA GLY A 435 17.85 0.10 -29.40
C GLY A 435 16.41 0.24 -28.90
N TRP A 436 16.21 0.68 -27.65
CA TRP A 436 14.91 0.71 -27.02
C TRP A 436 14.13 1.97 -27.38
N SER A 437 12.98 1.77 -28.03
CA SER A 437 12.10 2.84 -28.54
C SER A 437 11.49 3.73 -27.45
N ASN A 438 11.56 3.33 -26.18
CA ASN A 438 11.01 4.08 -25.05
C ASN A 438 12.00 5.11 -24.46
N GLY A 439 13.25 5.15 -24.92
CA GLY A 439 14.28 6.08 -24.42
C GLY A 439 14.68 5.87 -22.95
N ARG A 440 14.36 4.72 -22.36
CA ARG A 440 14.62 4.38 -20.95
C ARG A 440 15.99 3.71 -20.77
N ALA A 441 16.52 3.70 -19.54
CA ALA A 441 17.83 3.12 -19.20
C ALA A 441 17.79 2.32 -17.89
N ASN A 442 18.61 1.27 -17.78
CA ASN A 442 18.82 0.48 -16.56
C ASN A 442 17.50 -0.17 -16.06
N ALA A 443 17.18 -0.06 -14.77
CA ALA A 443 15.92 -0.58 -14.23
C ALA A 443 14.66 -0.01 -14.92
N ALA A 444 14.75 1.22 -15.44
CA ALA A 444 13.68 1.82 -16.22
C ALA A 444 13.44 1.13 -17.56
N ALA A 445 14.51 0.53 -18.08
CA ALA A 445 14.47 -0.32 -19.24
C ALA A 445 13.91 -1.69 -18.81
N CYS A 446 14.54 -2.36 -17.86
CA CYS A 446 14.25 -3.76 -17.60
C CYS A 446 12.88 -4.04 -16.94
N ALA A 447 12.38 -3.15 -16.07
CA ALA A 447 11.11 -3.35 -15.37
C ALA A 447 9.89 -3.54 -16.29
N PRO A 448 9.72 -2.77 -17.40
CA PRO A 448 8.66 -3.03 -18.37
C PRO A 448 8.64 -4.42 -18.95
N CYS A 449 9.82 -4.98 -19.18
CA CYS A 449 9.97 -6.34 -19.64
C CYS A 449 9.59 -7.37 -18.57
N LEU A 450 9.14 -7.03 -17.36
CA LEU A 450 8.54 -8.00 -16.44
C LEU A 450 7.07 -8.27 -16.72
N ARG A 451 6.36 -7.36 -17.39
CA ARG A 451 4.93 -7.53 -17.70
C ARG A 451 4.61 -7.54 -19.19
N ASN A 452 5.41 -6.87 -20.00
CA ASN A 452 5.14 -6.71 -21.43
C ASN A 452 5.82 -7.82 -22.23
N ARG A 453 5.04 -8.79 -22.73
CA ARG A 453 5.55 -9.89 -23.59
C ARG A 453 6.30 -9.37 -24.83
N PRO A 454 5.77 -8.41 -25.61
CA PRO A 454 6.52 -7.77 -26.68
C PRO A 454 7.91 -7.25 -26.29
N CYS A 455 8.07 -6.66 -25.10
CA CYS A 455 9.37 -6.20 -24.58
C CYS A 455 10.39 -7.34 -24.48
N ARG A 456 9.93 -8.56 -24.15
CA ARG A 456 10.76 -9.77 -24.00
C ARG A 456 10.86 -10.63 -25.26
N GLY A 457 10.43 -10.15 -26.42
CA GLY A 457 10.34 -10.99 -27.63
C GLY A 457 9.36 -12.16 -27.47
N ASN A 458 8.25 -11.94 -26.76
CA ASN A 458 7.19 -12.90 -26.44
C ASN A 458 7.57 -14.07 -25.51
N LEU A 459 8.76 -14.03 -24.90
CA LEU A 459 9.15 -14.99 -23.87
C LEU A 459 8.32 -14.81 -22.58
N SER A 460 8.19 -15.91 -21.82
CA SER A 460 7.76 -15.83 -20.42
C SER A 460 8.76 -14.98 -19.61
N VAL A 461 8.36 -14.49 -18.43
CA VAL A 461 9.27 -13.69 -17.59
C VAL A 461 10.49 -14.53 -17.18
N GLU A 462 10.25 -15.79 -16.84
CA GLU A 462 11.27 -16.75 -16.44
C GLU A 462 12.26 -17.07 -17.57
N ASP A 463 11.74 -17.37 -18.78
CA ASP A 463 12.59 -17.65 -19.94
C ASP A 463 13.41 -16.43 -20.36
N TRP A 464 12.81 -15.24 -20.30
CA TRP A 464 13.52 -14.01 -20.61
C TRP A 464 14.61 -13.74 -19.60
N CYS A 465 14.31 -13.76 -18.31
CA CYS A 465 15.31 -13.58 -17.26
C CYS A 465 16.41 -14.63 -17.33
N ASN A 466 16.11 -15.84 -17.81
CA ASN A 466 17.12 -16.88 -17.98
C ASN A 466 17.93 -16.81 -19.28
N ASN A 467 17.54 -15.96 -20.24
CA ASN A 467 18.29 -15.82 -21.48
C ASN A 467 19.62 -15.05 -21.25
N GLY A 468 20.60 -15.29 -22.13
CA GLY A 468 21.95 -14.74 -21.97
C GLY A 468 22.00 -13.22 -22.00
N TRP A 469 21.09 -12.57 -22.75
CA TRP A 469 21.06 -11.11 -22.85
C TRP A 469 20.51 -10.45 -21.57
N ALA A 470 19.40 -10.96 -21.02
CA ALA A 470 18.75 -10.41 -19.83
C ALA A 470 19.56 -10.69 -18.57
N LYS A 471 20.22 -11.85 -18.48
CA LYS A 471 21.19 -12.16 -17.41
C LYS A 471 22.32 -11.15 -17.29
N VAL A 472 22.66 -10.47 -18.38
CA VAL A 472 23.71 -9.44 -18.42
C VAL A 472 23.12 -8.04 -18.31
N SER A 473 22.03 -7.78 -19.03
CA SER A 473 21.52 -6.44 -19.25
C SER A 473 20.40 -6.03 -18.30
N CYS A 474 19.71 -7.02 -17.72
CA CYS A 474 18.56 -6.86 -16.81
C CYS A 474 18.71 -7.72 -15.55
N SER A 475 19.95 -8.01 -15.17
CA SER A 475 20.30 -8.92 -14.09
C SER A 475 19.74 -8.48 -12.74
N TRP A 476 19.69 -7.16 -12.50
CA TRP A 476 19.20 -6.63 -11.24
C TRP A 476 17.69 -6.77 -11.15
N THR A 477 16.97 -6.34 -12.19
CA THR A 477 15.51 -6.51 -12.27
C THR A 477 15.11 -7.99 -12.13
N CYS A 478 15.80 -8.90 -12.82
CA CYS A 478 15.52 -10.33 -12.78
C CYS A 478 15.91 -11.02 -11.46
N CYS A 479 17.03 -10.65 -10.84
CA CYS A 479 17.42 -11.14 -9.51
C CYS A 479 16.41 -10.70 -8.45
N ARG A 480 15.94 -9.45 -8.53
CA ARG A 480 14.92 -8.89 -7.64
C ARG A 480 13.54 -9.52 -7.83
N ALA A 481 13.25 -10.00 -9.03
CA ALA A 481 12.10 -10.83 -9.34
C ALA A 481 12.18 -12.25 -8.75
N GLY A 482 13.30 -12.65 -8.15
CA GLY A 482 13.53 -14.04 -7.73
C GLY A 482 13.69 -15.01 -8.91
N LEU A 483 13.91 -14.48 -10.12
CA LEU A 483 14.04 -15.26 -11.35
C LEU A 483 15.50 -15.56 -11.71
N LEU A 484 16.44 -14.95 -10.99
CA LEU A 484 17.86 -15.22 -11.07
C LEU A 484 18.46 -15.29 -9.67
N GLU A 485 19.36 -16.26 -9.48
CA GLU A 485 20.20 -16.33 -8.30
C GLU A 485 21.29 -15.25 -8.37
N PRO A 486 21.63 -14.55 -7.26
CA PRO A 486 22.64 -13.50 -7.27
C PRO A 486 24.00 -13.92 -7.85
N GLN A 487 24.38 -15.19 -7.69
CA GLN A 487 25.65 -15.73 -8.19
C GLN A 487 25.70 -15.91 -9.71
N THR A 488 24.53 -15.88 -10.37
CA THR A 488 24.41 -16.02 -11.83
C THR A 488 24.37 -14.67 -12.54
N CYS A 489 24.37 -13.56 -11.79
CA CYS A 489 24.49 -12.20 -12.33
C CYS A 489 25.92 -11.90 -12.77
N GLU A 490 26.08 -11.22 -13.91
CA GLU A 490 27.39 -10.78 -14.36
C GLU A 490 27.85 -9.54 -13.56
N GLU A 491 28.79 -9.74 -12.64
CA GLU A 491 29.37 -8.71 -11.73
C GLU A 491 30.07 -7.53 -12.47
N SER A 492 30.27 -7.69 -13.78
CA SER A 492 31.23 -6.93 -14.59
C SER A 492 30.89 -5.46 -14.82
N ARG A 493 29.71 -4.98 -14.41
CA ARG A 493 29.27 -3.63 -14.82
C ARG A 493 29.58 -2.51 -13.84
N CYS A 494 29.56 -2.70 -12.51
CA CYS A 494 29.98 -1.62 -11.59
C CYS A 494 30.39 -2.05 -10.16
N GLN A 495 29.97 -3.21 -9.65
CA GLN A 495 29.89 -3.36 -8.19
C GLN A 495 31.18 -3.80 -7.49
N SER A 496 32.16 -4.37 -8.19
CA SER A 496 33.41 -4.79 -7.53
C SER A 496 34.43 -3.65 -7.34
N ARG A 497 34.20 -2.46 -7.91
CA ARG A 497 35.21 -1.37 -7.96
C ARG A 497 34.73 0.03 -7.64
N TYR A 498 33.43 0.28 -7.72
CA TYR A 498 32.87 1.61 -7.49
C TYR A 498 32.14 1.65 -6.15
N SER A 499 32.42 2.66 -5.34
CA SER A 499 31.69 2.98 -4.11
C SER A 499 31.18 4.41 -4.16
N ASP A 500 30.06 4.67 -3.48
CA ASP A 500 29.66 6.03 -3.15
C ASP A 500 30.27 6.37 -1.77
N ASN A 501 31.05 7.46 -1.67
CA ASN A 501 31.94 7.73 -0.54
C ASN A 501 31.41 8.84 0.37
N TYR A 502 31.63 8.67 1.68
CA TYR A 502 31.22 9.60 2.73
C TYR A 502 31.85 11.00 2.64
N ASP A 503 31.03 12.06 2.65
CA ASP A 503 31.40 13.47 2.82
C ASP A 503 30.70 14.11 4.07
N PRO A 504 31.45 14.49 5.11
CA PRO A 504 30.91 15.08 6.34
C PRO A 504 30.39 16.52 6.21
N SER A 505 30.61 17.19 5.07
CA SER A 505 30.16 18.58 4.85
C SER A 505 28.68 18.68 4.45
N TRP A 506 28.00 17.55 4.21
CA TRP A 506 26.59 17.50 3.82
C TRP A 506 25.65 17.80 5.00
N PRO A 507 24.61 18.63 4.82
CA PRO A 507 23.64 18.95 5.87
C PRO A 507 22.92 17.73 6.47
N SER A 508 22.81 16.63 5.72
CA SER A 508 22.14 15.39 6.11
C SER A 508 23.02 14.38 6.86
N ARG A 509 24.35 14.55 6.86
CA ARG A 509 25.36 13.58 7.40
C ARG A 509 25.19 12.12 6.94
N LEU A 510 24.38 11.86 5.92
CA LEU A 510 24.15 10.54 5.34
C LEU A 510 24.87 10.47 4.00
N VAL A 511 25.60 9.39 3.77
CA VAL A 511 26.27 9.19 2.49
C VAL A 511 26.13 7.74 2.09
N ASN A 512 25.38 7.55 1.01
CA ASN A 512 25.07 6.30 0.37
C ASN A 512 24.58 6.60 -1.06
N THR A 513 24.27 5.55 -1.80
CA THR A 513 23.70 5.63 -3.15
C THR A 513 22.44 6.51 -3.23
N SER A 514 21.64 6.61 -2.17
CA SER A 514 20.46 7.48 -2.16
C SER A 514 20.80 8.96 -2.25
N ALA A 515 21.84 9.42 -1.54
CA ALA A 515 22.33 10.81 -1.62
C ALA A 515 22.84 11.16 -3.02
N CYS A 516 23.61 10.26 -3.62
CA CYS A 516 24.10 10.43 -4.98
C CYS A 516 23.00 10.37 -6.03
N LEU A 517 21.97 9.53 -5.85
CA LEU A 517 20.80 9.47 -6.73
C LEU A 517 19.98 10.76 -6.67
N ILE A 518 19.77 11.31 -5.47
CA ILE A 518 19.11 12.62 -5.29
C ILE A 518 19.86 13.68 -6.09
N CYS A 519 21.17 13.76 -5.91
CA CYS A 519 21.96 14.75 -6.64
C CYS A 519 22.02 14.47 -8.14
N LEU A 520 22.09 13.23 -8.59
CA LEU A 520 22.01 12.90 -10.01
C LEU A 520 20.70 13.39 -10.66
N GLN A 521 19.60 13.45 -9.89
CA GLN A 521 18.30 13.89 -10.38
C GLN A 521 18.07 15.40 -10.20
N ASP A 522 18.54 15.99 -9.11
CA ASP A 522 18.35 17.39 -8.74
C ASP A 522 19.35 18.33 -9.44
N GLU A 523 18.86 19.30 -10.22
CA GLU A 523 19.73 20.23 -10.96
C GLU A 523 20.47 21.20 -10.04
N GLN A 524 19.88 21.63 -8.93
CA GLN A 524 20.57 22.50 -7.97
C GLN A 524 21.72 21.75 -7.29
N CYS A 525 21.52 20.48 -6.92
CA CYS A 525 22.62 19.69 -6.35
C CYS A 525 23.75 19.45 -7.37
N ARG A 526 23.43 19.29 -8.67
CA ARG A 526 24.47 19.17 -9.72
C ARG A 526 25.17 20.47 -10.05
N GLY A 527 24.81 21.59 -9.42
CA GLY A 527 25.25 22.91 -9.84
C GLY A 527 24.85 23.21 -11.28
N PHE A 528 23.62 22.83 -11.65
CA PHE A 528 23.00 22.95 -12.97
C PHE A 528 23.74 22.22 -14.11
N ARG A 529 24.64 21.28 -13.79
CA ARG A 529 25.30 20.42 -14.79
C ARG A 529 24.34 19.37 -15.32
N SER A 530 24.49 18.98 -16.59
CA SER A 530 23.83 17.79 -17.14
C SER A 530 24.24 16.52 -16.38
N ARG A 531 23.43 15.45 -16.40
CA ARG A 531 23.69 14.24 -15.62
C ARG A 531 25.03 13.59 -15.98
N SER A 532 25.32 13.53 -17.27
CA SER A 532 26.60 13.08 -17.80
C SER A 532 27.77 14.00 -17.39
N SER A 533 27.59 15.32 -17.48
CA SER A 533 28.63 16.28 -17.07
C SER A 533 28.89 16.28 -15.56
N TRP A 534 27.85 16.06 -14.76
CA TRP A 534 27.98 15.92 -13.32
C TRP A 534 28.69 14.62 -12.96
N CYS A 535 28.32 13.49 -13.58
CA CYS A 535 28.95 12.20 -13.32
C CYS A 535 30.42 12.09 -13.78
N THR A 536 30.83 12.94 -14.70
CA THR A 536 32.23 13.09 -15.12
C THR A 536 32.96 14.19 -14.35
N SER A 537 32.28 14.87 -13.42
CA SER A 537 32.93 15.87 -12.56
C SER A 537 33.90 15.19 -11.59
N PRO A 538 35.01 15.85 -11.21
CA PRO A 538 35.96 15.31 -10.24
C PRO A 538 35.29 14.91 -8.92
N TRP A 539 34.31 15.70 -8.49
CA TRP A 539 33.56 15.46 -7.26
C TRP A 539 32.70 14.19 -7.36
N ALA A 540 31.84 14.05 -8.36
CA ALA A 540 30.99 12.86 -8.49
C ALA A 540 31.80 11.60 -8.82
N ALA A 541 32.92 11.75 -9.55
CA ALA A 541 33.85 10.66 -9.82
C ALA A 541 34.55 10.16 -8.55
N THR A 542 34.58 10.94 -7.46
CA THR A 542 35.14 10.53 -6.17
C THR A 542 34.06 10.07 -5.18
N HIS A 543 32.88 10.69 -5.20
CA HIS A 543 31.86 10.48 -4.18
C HIS A 543 30.62 9.70 -4.62
N CYS A 544 30.34 9.66 -5.92
CA CYS A 544 29.12 9.07 -6.48
C CYS A 544 29.43 8.10 -7.62
N GLN A 545 30.56 7.40 -7.52
CA GLN A 545 31.11 6.60 -8.61
C GLN A 545 30.23 5.39 -8.92
N LEU A 546 29.67 4.75 -7.90
CA LEU A 546 28.74 3.63 -8.06
C LEU A 546 27.43 4.11 -8.66
N THR A 547 26.88 5.21 -8.14
CA THR A 547 25.66 5.83 -8.68
C THR A 547 25.82 6.26 -10.14
N CYS A 548 26.95 6.89 -10.48
CA CYS A 548 27.22 7.36 -11.84
C CYS A 548 27.53 6.25 -12.83
N CYS A 549 28.19 5.18 -12.38
CA CYS A 549 28.40 3.98 -13.17
C CYS A 549 27.08 3.23 -13.40
N THR A 550 26.30 2.97 -12.34
CA THR A 550 25.00 2.29 -12.42
C THR A 550 23.97 3.09 -13.21
N ALA A 551 24.10 4.42 -13.24
CA ALA A 551 23.29 5.28 -14.09
C ALA A 551 23.78 5.35 -15.56
N GLY A 552 24.84 4.63 -15.92
CA GLY A 552 25.34 4.54 -17.30
C GLY A 552 26.15 5.76 -17.77
N PHE A 553 26.55 6.64 -16.84
CA PHE A 553 27.32 7.85 -17.17
C PHE A 553 28.84 7.68 -17.06
N VAL A 554 29.30 6.54 -16.51
CA VAL A 554 30.72 6.18 -16.37
C VAL A 554 30.91 4.73 -16.79
N ALA A 555 31.90 4.46 -17.65
CA ALA A 555 32.22 3.11 -18.11
C ALA A 555 33.02 2.31 -17.05
N PRO A 556 32.81 0.99 -16.90
CA PRO A 556 33.60 0.16 -16.00
C PRO A 556 35.09 0.16 -16.38
N SER A 557 35.96 0.38 -15.39
CA SER A 557 37.40 0.47 -15.64
C SER A 557 38.00 -0.87 -16.11
N LYS A 558 38.63 -0.86 -17.28
CA LYS A 558 39.43 -1.99 -17.82
C LYS A 558 40.77 -2.12 -17.08
N LYS A 559 40.80 -2.63 -15.86
CA LYS A 559 42.08 -2.96 -15.19
C LYS A 559 42.04 -4.24 -14.37
N SER A 560 41.91 -5.41 -15.01
CA SER A 560 42.43 -6.68 -14.46
C SER A 560 42.40 -7.76 -15.53
N ALA A 561 43.35 -7.69 -16.45
CA ALA A 561 43.73 -8.82 -17.31
C ALA A 561 45.23 -9.17 -17.16
N SER A 562 45.86 -8.77 -16.04
CA SER A 562 47.31 -8.90 -15.86
C SER A 562 47.73 -9.64 -14.57
N LEU A 563 46.88 -10.52 -14.03
CA LEU A 563 47.23 -11.32 -12.85
C LEU A 563 47.02 -12.83 -13.02
N PHE A 564 46.94 -13.30 -14.27
CA PHE A 564 47.08 -14.70 -14.62
C PHE A 564 48.08 -14.80 -15.78
N LEU A 565 49.36 -14.63 -15.46
CA LEU A 565 50.53 -15.14 -16.19
C LEU A 565 51.77 -14.78 -15.35
N GLN A 566 51.98 -15.55 -14.28
CA GLN A 566 53.28 -15.99 -13.78
C GLN A 566 53.06 -17.16 -12.83
#